data_AF-A0A9X3K1S4-F1
#
_entry.id   AF-A0A9X3K1S4-F1
#
_cell.length_a   1.000
_cell.length_b   1.000
_cell.length_c   1.000
_cell.angle_alpha   90.00
_cell.angle_beta   90.00
_cell.angle_gamma   90.00
#
_symmetry.space_group_name_H-M   'P 1'
#
loop_
_entity.id
_entity.type
_entity.pdbx_description
1 polymer ?
#
loop_
_entity_poly.entity_id
_entity_poly.type
_entity_poly.pdbx_seq_one_letter_code
_entity_poly.pdbx_strand_id
1 'polypeptide(L)'
;MFIAPYLSEQAQAACREEDIAYLDFQGNARLVVDTIFIERKVEGKPDPERRSLRTLFKPKSTRILRVLLNEPHRPWRVTELAEEAKVSLGLVSTIGTALREREWADQSEQGLRLVDPSGLLDEWARNYEQPRGEEVRLYTHLHGKALAERLRDLATEQGRVALASFSAADWYAPFVRQSTSYFYADEKGLGALQTILNLTAPAKGANIVVRVPDEDGVLDDARAVAPGIIATSPVQTYLDLMAGGERGVEGAEHLKDKLLRWPS
;
A
#
# COMPACT_ATOMS: atom_id res chain seq x y z
N MET A 1 17.87 11.66 -24.25
CA MET A 1 16.46 12.06 -24.02
C MET A 1 16.14 11.90 -22.54
N PHE A 2 15.59 12.93 -21.90
CA PHE A 2 15.26 12.95 -20.49
C PHE A 2 13.74 12.85 -20.27
N ILE A 3 13.30 11.96 -19.38
CA ILE A 3 11.87 11.72 -19.13
C ILE A 3 11.59 11.88 -17.64
N ALA A 4 10.59 12.68 -17.29
CA ALA A 4 10.17 12.89 -15.91
C ALA A 4 8.65 13.03 -15.80
N PRO A 5 8.03 12.79 -14.62
CA PRO A 5 6.59 12.99 -14.45
C PRO A 5 6.11 14.42 -14.71
N TYR A 6 6.95 15.41 -14.43
CA TYR A 6 6.75 16.81 -14.79
C TYR A 6 8.11 17.51 -14.88
N LEU A 7 8.30 18.29 -15.94
CA LEU A 7 9.48 19.14 -16.13
C LEU A 7 9.11 20.59 -15.86
N SER A 8 9.69 21.17 -14.80
CA SER A 8 9.53 22.60 -14.53
C SER A 8 10.17 23.45 -15.63
N GLU A 9 9.78 24.72 -15.76
CA GLU A 9 10.38 25.61 -16.76
C GLU A 9 11.90 25.72 -16.61
N GLN A 10 12.42 25.69 -15.38
CA GLN A 10 13.86 25.66 -15.10
C GLN A 10 14.51 24.36 -15.59
N ALA A 11 13.88 23.19 -15.36
CA ALA A 11 14.40 21.92 -15.86
C ALA A 11 14.33 21.83 -17.39
N GLN A 12 13.28 22.38 -18.01
CA GLN A 12 13.16 22.50 -19.46
C GLN A 12 14.21 23.46 -20.03
N ALA A 13 14.55 24.55 -19.33
CA ALA A 13 15.63 25.47 -19.70
C ALA A 13 17.00 24.79 -19.64
N ALA A 14 17.31 24.08 -18.55
CA ALA A 14 18.56 23.32 -18.44
C ALA A 14 18.68 22.24 -19.53
N CYS A 15 17.60 21.51 -19.84
CA CYS A 15 17.63 20.56 -20.95
C CYS A 15 17.86 21.25 -22.31
N ARG A 16 17.39 22.48 -22.49
CA ARG A 16 17.62 23.26 -23.73
C ARG A 16 19.06 23.74 -23.84
N GLU A 17 19.65 24.18 -22.74
CA GLU A 17 21.06 24.61 -22.68
C GLU A 17 22.02 23.47 -23.05
N GLU A 18 21.72 22.26 -22.59
CA GLU A 18 22.53 21.06 -22.85
C GLU A 18 22.15 20.31 -24.14
N ASP A 19 21.25 20.87 -24.95
CA ASP A 19 20.65 20.27 -26.14
C ASP A 19 20.08 18.84 -25.93
N ILE A 20 19.52 18.60 -24.76
CA ILE A 20 18.88 17.35 -24.37
C ILE A 20 17.41 17.38 -24.78
N ALA A 21 17.00 16.42 -25.61
CA ALA A 21 15.58 16.15 -25.88
C ALA A 21 14.85 15.71 -24.59
N TYR A 22 13.62 16.16 -24.36
CA TYR A 22 12.86 15.85 -23.16
C TYR A 22 11.38 15.54 -23.41
N LEU A 23 10.76 14.83 -22.46
CA LEU A 23 9.34 14.50 -22.45
C LEU A 23 8.82 14.41 -21.01
N ASP A 24 7.62 14.93 -20.73
CA ASP A 24 6.93 14.71 -19.45
C ASP A 24 5.48 14.21 -19.61
N PHE A 25 4.88 13.79 -18.48
CA PHE A 25 3.52 13.23 -18.46
C PHE A 25 2.41 14.28 -18.50
N GLN A 26 2.75 15.57 -18.44
CA GLN A 26 1.82 16.67 -18.68
C GLN A 26 1.73 17.03 -20.16
N GLY A 27 2.60 16.46 -21.00
CA GLY A 27 2.65 16.70 -22.44
C GLY A 27 3.65 17.78 -22.84
N ASN A 28 4.53 18.21 -21.93
CA ASN A 28 5.69 19.01 -22.32
C ASN A 28 6.68 18.10 -23.04
N ALA A 29 7.12 18.52 -24.23
CA ALA A 29 8.04 17.75 -25.04
C ALA A 29 8.96 18.67 -25.85
N ARG A 30 10.23 18.28 -25.96
CA ARG A 30 11.19 18.80 -26.94
C ARG A 30 11.89 17.61 -27.57
N LEU A 31 11.67 17.37 -28.85
CA LEU A 31 12.38 16.37 -29.64
C LEU A 31 13.10 17.08 -30.78
N VAL A 32 14.40 16.83 -30.87
CA VAL A 32 15.24 17.30 -31.96
C VAL A 32 15.92 16.08 -32.54
N VAL A 33 15.53 15.70 -33.77
CA VAL A 33 16.11 14.56 -34.50
C VAL A 33 16.26 14.96 -35.95
N ASP A 34 17.51 15.06 -36.42
CA ASP A 34 17.88 15.48 -37.78
C ASP A 34 17.20 16.79 -38.23
N THR A 35 16.17 16.68 -39.08
CA THR A 35 15.40 17.82 -39.62
C THR A 35 14.07 18.04 -38.90
N ILE A 36 13.74 17.20 -37.92
CA ILE A 36 12.48 17.23 -37.18
C ILE A 36 12.69 17.94 -35.84
N PHE A 37 11.94 19.02 -35.66
CA PHE A 37 11.82 19.76 -34.41
C PHE A 37 10.38 19.70 -33.92
N ILE A 38 10.16 19.12 -32.74
CA ILE A 38 8.87 19.09 -32.06
C ILE A 38 9.05 19.74 -30.70
N GLU A 39 8.43 20.90 -30.49
CA GLU A 39 8.32 21.51 -29.17
C GLU A 39 6.84 21.69 -28.84
N ARG A 40 6.43 21.09 -27.72
CA ARG A 40 5.12 21.24 -27.14
C ARG A 40 5.28 21.72 -25.72
N LYS A 41 4.68 22.87 -25.42
CA LYS A 41 4.57 23.39 -24.06
C LYS A 41 3.11 23.35 -23.66
N VAL A 42 2.83 22.77 -22.50
CA VAL A 42 1.51 22.78 -21.90
C VAL A 42 1.48 23.87 -20.84
N GLU A 43 0.49 24.76 -20.94
CA GLU A 43 0.32 25.84 -19.97
C GLU A 43 -0.18 25.28 -18.63
N GLY A 44 0.41 25.75 -17.54
CA GLY A 44 0.05 25.38 -16.19
C GLY A 44 1.01 24.37 -15.54
N LYS A 45 1.04 24.42 -14.20
CA LYS A 45 1.71 23.41 -13.39
C LYS A 45 0.82 22.15 -13.33
N PRO A 46 1.36 20.96 -12.99
CA PRO A 46 0.53 19.80 -12.69
C PRO A 46 -0.51 20.19 -11.66
N ASP A 47 -1.72 19.70 -11.85
CA ASP A 47 -2.84 19.98 -10.97
C ASP A 47 -2.43 19.82 -9.50
N PRO A 48 -2.48 20.89 -8.68
CA PRO A 48 -2.17 20.83 -7.26
C PRO A 48 -2.91 19.70 -6.54
N GLU A 49 -4.13 19.36 -6.98
CA GLU A 49 -4.91 18.26 -6.42
C GLU A 49 -4.22 16.91 -6.61
N ARG A 50 -3.71 16.62 -7.81
CA ARG A 50 -2.99 15.36 -8.09
C ARG A 50 -1.72 15.23 -7.26
N ARG A 51 -1.02 16.34 -7.01
CA ARG A 51 0.18 16.33 -6.16
C ARG A 51 -0.18 16.09 -4.68
N SER A 52 -1.23 16.75 -4.20
CA SER A 52 -1.76 16.60 -2.84
C SER A 52 -2.25 15.18 -2.56
N LEU A 53 -2.95 14.55 -3.51
CA LEU A 53 -3.37 13.15 -3.42
C LEU A 53 -2.17 12.18 -3.31
N ARG A 54 -1.13 12.37 -4.13
CA ARG A 54 0.07 11.53 -4.05
C ARG A 54 0.81 11.66 -2.72
N THR A 55 0.70 12.78 -2.01
CA THR A 55 1.30 12.95 -0.68
C THR A 55 0.48 12.31 0.43
N LEU A 56 -0.86 12.24 0.26
CA LEU A 56 -1.77 11.60 1.20
C LEU A 56 -1.53 10.09 1.29
N PHE A 57 -1.13 9.44 0.19
CA PHE A 57 -0.91 7.99 0.12
C PHE A 57 0.56 7.58 0.24
N LYS A 58 1.43 8.42 0.81
CA LYS A 58 2.81 8.05 1.14
C LYS A 58 2.91 7.20 2.42
N PRO A 59 3.93 6.34 2.57
CA PRO A 59 4.02 5.37 3.68
C PRO A 59 3.70 5.96 5.06
N LYS A 60 4.37 7.05 5.46
CA LYS A 60 4.09 7.73 6.74
C LYS A 60 2.66 8.26 6.86
N SER A 61 2.12 8.88 5.80
CA SER A 61 0.74 9.38 5.77
C SER A 61 -0.28 8.24 5.90
N THR A 62 -0.02 7.11 5.23
CA THR A 62 -0.93 5.96 5.24
C THR A 62 -1.06 5.29 6.60
N ARG A 63 -0.10 5.45 7.52
CA ARG A 63 -0.25 4.99 8.91
C ARG A 63 -1.47 5.65 9.58
N ILE A 64 -1.70 6.94 9.33
CA ILE A 64 -2.89 7.66 9.82
C ILE A 64 -4.15 7.08 9.17
N LEU A 65 -4.13 6.84 7.87
CA LEU A 65 -5.27 6.30 7.13
C LEU A 65 -5.67 4.91 7.63
N ARG A 66 -4.69 4.05 7.97
CA ARG A 66 -4.95 2.72 8.55
C ARG A 66 -5.67 2.81 9.88
N VAL A 67 -5.19 3.67 10.78
CA VAL A 67 -5.82 3.88 12.09
C VAL A 67 -7.26 4.36 11.91
N LEU A 68 -7.46 5.36 11.06
CA LEU A 68 -8.78 5.90 10.77
C LEU A 68 -9.71 4.85 10.12
N LEU A 69 -9.26 4.09 9.12
CA LEU A 69 -10.09 3.10 8.43
C LEU A 69 -10.38 1.85 9.27
N ASN A 70 -9.55 1.53 10.27
CA ASN A 70 -9.83 0.47 11.23
C ASN A 70 -10.92 0.87 12.24
N GLU A 71 -11.03 2.16 12.58
CA GLU A 71 -12.06 2.71 13.48
C GLU A 71 -12.71 3.99 12.91
N PRO A 72 -13.45 3.91 11.79
CA PRO A 72 -13.82 5.09 10.99
C PRO A 72 -14.79 6.04 11.68
N HIS A 73 -15.69 5.49 12.51
CA HIS A 73 -16.69 6.28 13.22
C HIS A 73 -16.17 6.80 14.57
N ARG A 74 -14.99 6.35 15.02
CA ARG A 74 -14.39 6.86 16.25
C ARG A 74 -13.81 8.25 15.98
N PRO A 75 -14.19 9.27 16.75
CA PRO A 75 -13.49 10.55 16.70
C PRO A 75 -12.14 10.42 17.39
N TRP A 76 -11.08 10.84 16.69
CA TRP A 76 -9.71 10.79 17.17
C TRP A 76 -9.20 12.19 17.51
N ARG A 77 -8.64 12.36 18.71
CA ARG A 77 -7.88 13.58 19.03
C ARG A 77 -6.54 13.56 18.30
N VAL A 78 -6.04 14.73 17.91
CA VAL A 78 -4.78 14.84 17.15
C VAL A 78 -3.60 14.18 17.87
N THR A 79 -3.53 14.30 19.19
CA THR A 79 -2.46 13.69 20.01
C THR A 79 -2.55 12.17 20.03
N GLU A 80 -3.75 11.64 20.25
CA GLU A 80 -4.03 10.21 20.28
C GLU A 80 -3.78 9.56 18.92
N LEU A 81 -4.24 10.19 17.84
CA LEU A 81 -4.03 9.70 16.47
C LEU A 81 -2.54 9.71 16.10
N ALA A 82 -1.77 10.69 16.56
CA ALA A 82 -0.33 10.75 16.33
C ALA A 82 0.42 9.65 17.07
N GLU A 83 0.03 9.36 18.31
CA GLU A 83 0.59 8.27 19.12
C GLU A 83 0.28 6.91 18.49
N GLU A 84 -0.99 6.64 18.16
CA GLU A 84 -1.44 5.38 17.57
C GLU A 84 -0.78 5.13 16.20
N ALA A 85 -0.78 6.14 15.33
CA ALA A 85 -0.17 6.04 14.01
C ALA A 85 1.37 6.17 14.05
N LYS A 86 1.99 6.42 15.21
CA LYS A 86 3.44 6.62 15.39
C LYS A 86 4.02 7.70 14.44
N VAL A 87 3.36 8.85 14.38
CA VAL A 87 3.71 9.99 13.53
C VAL A 87 3.71 11.30 14.32
N SER A 88 4.14 12.40 13.70
CA SER A 88 4.11 13.72 14.34
C SER A 88 2.71 14.33 14.33
N LEU A 89 2.40 15.15 15.34
CA LEU A 89 1.16 15.95 15.41
C LEU A 89 0.97 16.81 14.15
N GLY A 90 2.05 17.40 13.62
CA GLY A 90 2.00 18.21 12.41
C GLY A 90 1.58 17.41 11.18
N LEU A 91 2.01 16.14 11.06
CA LEU A 91 1.55 15.28 9.97
C LEU A 91 0.06 14.96 10.13
N VAL A 92 -0.40 14.65 11.35
CA VAL A 92 -1.84 14.41 11.63
C VAL A 92 -2.68 15.62 11.24
N SER A 93 -2.29 16.84 11.63
CA SER A 93 -3.03 18.06 11.27
C SER A 93 -3.06 18.31 9.75
N THR A 94 -1.95 18.02 9.06
CA THR A 94 -1.85 18.17 7.60
C THR A 94 -2.77 17.17 6.90
N ILE A 95 -2.70 15.89 7.28
CA ILE A 95 -3.54 14.84 6.70
C ILE A 95 -5.02 15.06 7.04
N GLY A 96 -5.35 15.40 8.29
CA GLY A 96 -6.72 15.71 8.70
C GLY A 96 -7.32 16.89 7.94
N THR A 97 -6.52 17.90 7.59
CA THR A 97 -6.97 19.00 6.71
C THR A 97 -7.23 18.50 5.30
N ALA A 98 -6.30 17.74 4.71
CA ALA A 98 -6.46 17.19 3.37
C ALA A 98 -7.66 16.24 3.21
N LEU A 99 -7.99 15.47 4.26
CA LEU A 99 -9.17 14.60 4.31
C LEU A 99 -10.47 15.40 4.36
N ARG A 100 -10.52 16.48 5.14
CA ARG A 100 -11.70 17.38 5.25
C ARG A 100 -11.95 18.17 3.98
N GLU A 101 -10.91 18.67 3.34
CA GLU A 101 -11.01 19.37 2.04
C GLU A 101 -11.62 18.49 0.93
N ARG A 102 -11.55 17.16 1.10
CA ARG A 102 -12.11 16.16 0.18
C ARG A 102 -13.39 15.53 0.70
N GLU A 103 -13.95 16.07 1.78
CA GLU A 103 -15.19 15.59 2.39
C GLU A 103 -15.15 14.12 2.84
N TRP A 104 -13.97 13.53 3.04
CA TRP A 104 -13.82 12.17 3.57
C TRP A 104 -13.84 12.12 5.10
N ALA A 105 -13.55 13.25 5.74
CA ALA A 105 -13.55 13.38 7.19
C ALA A 105 -14.27 14.67 7.62
N ASP A 106 -14.77 14.68 8.86
CA ASP A 106 -15.22 15.88 9.54
C ASP A 106 -14.41 16.12 10.82
N GLN A 107 -14.49 17.35 11.34
CA GLN A 107 -13.89 17.72 12.62
C GLN A 107 -14.99 18.12 13.60
N SER A 108 -14.99 17.50 14.77
CA SER A 108 -15.83 17.90 15.90
C SER A 108 -14.98 18.28 17.11
N GLU A 109 -15.63 18.72 18.20
CA GLU A 109 -14.97 18.91 19.50
C GLU A 109 -14.36 17.61 20.04
N GLN A 110 -14.89 16.45 19.65
CA GLN A 110 -14.41 15.15 20.09
C GLN A 110 -13.17 14.69 19.32
N GLY A 111 -12.97 15.16 18.09
CA GLY A 111 -11.87 14.76 17.24
C GLY A 111 -12.22 14.73 15.76
N LEU A 112 -11.24 14.28 14.96
CA LEU A 112 -11.39 13.96 13.54
C LEU A 112 -12.01 12.56 13.39
N ARG A 113 -13.02 12.40 12.55
CA ARG A 113 -13.57 11.07 12.19
C ARG A 113 -13.82 10.99 10.69
N LEU A 114 -13.90 9.78 10.16
CA LEU A 114 -14.26 9.58 8.75
C LEU A 114 -15.78 9.69 8.58
N VAL A 115 -16.19 10.36 7.51
CA VAL A 115 -17.59 10.43 7.06
C VAL A 115 -17.82 9.66 5.76
N ASP A 116 -16.78 9.49 4.94
CA ASP A 116 -16.78 8.62 3.76
C ASP A 116 -15.54 7.72 3.73
N PRO A 117 -15.48 6.69 4.61
CA PRO A 117 -14.37 5.74 4.62
C PRO A 117 -14.30 4.90 3.34
N SER A 118 -15.44 4.64 2.69
CA SER A 118 -15.52 3.90 1.42
C SER A 118 -14.83 4.65 0.29
N GLY A 119 -15.17 5.93 0.09
CA GLY A 119 -14.56 6.77 -0.92
C GLY A 119 -13.07 7.00 -0.68
N LEU A 120 -12.66 7.18 0.59
CA LEU A 120 -11.24 7.24 0.95
C LEU A 120 -10.49 5.96 0.58
N LEU A 121 -11.03 4.79 0.91
CA LEU A 121 -10.40 3.51 0.60
C LEU A 121 -10.32 3.28 -0.92
N ASP A 122 -11.36 3.63 -1.66
CA ASP A 122 -11.39 3.49 -3.12
C ASP A 122 -10.38 4.40 -3.80
N GLU A 123 -10.27 5.65 -3.35
CA GLU A 123 -9.25 6.57 -3.87
C GLU A 123 -7.83 6.12 -3.50
N TRP A 124 -7.66 5.56 -2.30
CA TRP A 124 -6.38 4.98 -1.94
C TRP A 124 -6.02 3.78 -2.83
N ALA A 125 -6.96 2.87 -3.09
CA ALA A 125 -6.75 1.74 -3.97
C ALA A 125 -6.38 2.15 -5.41
N ARG A 126 -7.03 3.18 -5.96
CA ARG A 126 -6.70 3.73 -7.29
C ARG A 126 -5.27 4.27 -7.41
N ASN A 127 -4.72 4.76 -6.31
CA ASN A 127 -3.38 5.33 -6.24
C ASN A 127 -2.40 4.44 -5.48
N TYR A 128 -2.77 3.17 -5.25
CA TYR A 128 -1.99 2.28 -4.41
C TYR A 128 -0.70 1.85 -5.11
N GLU A 129 0.43 2.24 -4.52
CA GLU A 129 1.74 1.72 -4.86
C GLU A 129 2.07 0.62 -3.85
N GLN A 130 2.36 -0.60 -4.31
CA GLN A 130 2.81 -1.69 -3.44
C GLN A 130 4.03 -1.23 -2.62
N PRO A 131 4.18 -1.69 -1.36
CA PRO A 131 5.31 -1.31 -0.51
C PRO A 131 6.63 -1.65 -1.20
N ARG A 132 7.54 -0.69 -1.22
CA ARG A 132 8.92 -0.92 -1.69
C ARG A 132 9.63 -1.87 -0.74
N GLY A 133 10.61 -2.59 -1.26
CA GLY A 133 11.40 -3.54 -0.51
C GLY A 133 11.78 -4.75 -1.34
N GLU A 134 12.38 -5.73 -0.68
CA GLU A 134 12.80 -6.98 -1.30
C GLU A 134 11.62 -7.94 -1.45
N GLU A 135 11.51 -8.58 -2.62
CA GLU A 135 10.58 -9.68 -2.83
C GLU A 135 11.37 -10.98 -3.00
N VAL A 136 11.19 -11.90 -2.05
CA VAL A 136 11.85 -13.19 -2.01
C VAL A 136 10.86 -14.28 -2.42
N ARG A 137 11.21 -15.05 -3.44
CA ARG A 137 10.42 -16.18 -3.93
C ARG A 137 11.03 -17.48 -3.44
N LEU A 138 10.25 -18.25 -2.69
CA LEU A 138 10.70 -19.43 -1.98
C LEU A 138 9.78 -20.62 -2.24
N TYR A 139 10.23 -21.80 -1.83
CA TYR A 139 9.50 -23.04 -1.98
C TYR A 139 9.46 -23.86 -0.71
N THR A 140 8.30 -24.46 -0.44
CA THR A 140 8.10 -25.50 0.57
C THR A 140 7.22 -26.62 0.03
N HIS A 141 7.43 -27.85 0.52
CA HIS A 141 6.54 -28.97 0.24
C HIS A 141 5.23 -28.92 1.07
N LEU A 142 5.17 -28.06 2.09
CA LEU A 142 4.01 -27.90 2.96
C LEU A 142 2.85 -27.25 2.22
N HIS A 143 1.64 -27.70 2.51
CA HIS A 143 0.41 -27.18 1.90
C HIS A 143 -0.79 -27.39 2.83
N GLY A 144 -1.85 -26.62 2.61
CA GLY A 144 -3.12 -26.75 3.34
C GLY A 144 -2.94 -26.73 4.86
N LYS A 145 -3.52 -27.73 5.54
CA LYS A 145 -3.49 -27.83 7.01
C LYS A 145 -2.06 -27.93 7.57
N ALA A 146 -1.16 -28.65 6.90
CA ALA A 146 0.22 -28.81 7.36
C ALA A 146 0.99 -27.49 7.32
N LEU A 147 0.76 -26.67 6.28
CA LEU A 147 1.32 -25.32 6.21
C LEU A 147 0.75 -24.46 7.34
N ALA A 148 -0.57 -24.44 7.52
CA ALA A 148 -1.23 -23.67 8.57
C ALA A 148 -0.78 -24.07 9.98
N GLU A 149 -0.55 -25.37 10.23
CA GLU A 149 -0.02 -25.85 11.51
C GLU A 149 1.38 -25.30 11.78
N ARG A 150 2.29 -25.36 10.82
CA ARG A 150 3.64 -24.80 10.98
C ARG A 150 3.65 -23.29 11.15
N LEU A 151 2.76 -22.56 10.46
CA LEU A 151 2.66 -21.12 10.63
C LEU A 151 2.32 -20.70 12.06
N ARG A 152 1.63 -21.55 12.86
CA ARG A 152 1.34 -21.23 14.26
C ARG A 152 2.59 -21.15 15.12
N ASP A 153 3.64 -21.86 14.75
CA ASP A 153 4.91 -21.87 15.47
C ASP A 153 5.65 -20.52 15.32
N LEU A 154 5.25 -19.65 14.37
CA LEU A 154 5.81 -18.30 14.24
C LEU A 154 5.49 -17.40 15.44
N ALA A 155 4.43 -17.70 16.19
CA ALA A 155 4.02 -16.89 17.33
C ALA A 155 5.07 -16.86 18.46
N THR A 156 5.99 -17.83 18.49
CA THR A 156 7.07 -17.92 19.48
C THR A 156 8.41 -17.37 18.98
N GLU A 157 8.51 -17.01 17.70
CA GLU A 157 9.75 -16.55 17.09
C GLU A 157 9.95 -15.03 17.22
N GLN A 158 11.19 -14.59 16.99
CA GLN A 158 11.51 -13.17 16.89
C GLN A 158 11.20 -12.66 15.48
N GLY A 159 10.66 -11.43 15.41
CA GLY A 159 10.32 -10.77 14.15
C GLY A 159 8.83 -10.72 13.89
N ARG A 160 8.44 -10.00 12.85
CA ARG A 160 7.05 -9.77 12.46
C ARG A 160 6.78 -10.46 11.15
N VAL A 161 5.73 -11.29 11.11
CA VAL A 161 5.25 -11.97 9.91
C VAL A 161 3.74 -11.87 9.87
N ALA A 162 3.20 -11.56 8.70
CA ALA A 162 1.77 -11.57 8.45
C ALA A 162 1.48 -12.20 7.08
N LEU A 163 0.45 -13.06 7.02
CA LEU A 163 -0.17 -13.43 5.76
C LEU A 163 -0.66 -12.15 5.07
N ALA A 164 -0.49 -12.08 3.75
CA ALA A 164 -0.79 -10.91 2.93
C ALA A 164 -1.65 -11.28 1.71
N SER A 165 -2.19 -10.28 1.02
CA SER A 165 -2.90 -10.45 -0.26
C SER A 165 -3.92 -11.61 -0.20
N PHE A 166 -3.94 -12.48 -1.22
CA PHE A 166 -4.81 -13.64 -1.31
C PHE A 166 -4.74 -14.57 -0.08
N SER A 167 -3.56 -14.71 0.54
CA SER A 167 -3.41 -15.57 1.70
C SER A 167 -4.03 -15.00 2.97
N ALA A 168 -4.04 -13.67 3.13
CA ALA A 168 -4.83 -13.03 4.18
C ALA A 168 -6.33 -13.11 3.86
N ALA A 169 -6.70 -12.91 2.60
CA ALA A 169 -8.08 -12.96 2.13
C ALA A 169 -8.73 -14.33 2.39
N ASP A 170 -8.00 -15.43 2.24
CA ASP A 170 -8.47 -16.79 2.53
C ASP A 170 -8.93 -16.97 3.99
N TRP A 171 -8.42 -16.17 4.94
CA TRP A 171 -8.89 -16.19 6.34
C TRP A 171 -10.06 -15.25 6.60
N TYR A 172 -10.20 -14.18 5.81
CA TYR A 172 -11.21 -13.15 6.00
C TYR A 172 -12.50 -13.41 5.22
N ALA A 173 -12.36 -13.66 3.91
CA ALA A 173 -13.45 -13.83 2.97
C ALA A 173 -12.96 -14.70 1.79
N PRO A 174 -12.86 -16.04 1.98
CA PRO A 174 -12.34 -16.93 0.95
C PRO A 174 -13.15 -16.84 -0.35
N PHE A 175 -12.48 -16.56 -1.47
CA PHE A 175 -13.11 -16.33 -2.77
C PHE A 175 -12.39 -17.06 -3.91
N VAL A 176 -11.07 -16.88 -4.03
CA VAL A 176 -10.24 -17.48 -5.08
C VAL A 176 -9.21 -18.41 -4.46
N ARG A 177 -9.21 -19.68 -4.86
CA ARG A 177 -8.14 -20.61 -4.47
C ARG A 177 -6.84 -20.28 -5.21
N GLN A 178 -5.76 -20.18 -4.46
CA GLN A 178 -4.41 -20.02 -4.98
C GLN A 178 -3.45 -21.08 -4.45
N SER A 179 -2.45 -21.41 -5.26
CA SER A 179 -1.37 -22.34 -4.88
C SER A 179 -0.19 -21.65 -4.20
N THR A 180 -0.14 -20.32 -4.26
CA THR A 180 0.95 -19.50 -3.72
C THR A 180 0.49 -18.84 -2.43
N SER A 181 1.33 -18.89 -1.41
CA SER A 181 1.12 -18.14 -0.17
C SER A 181 1.96 -16.86 -0.15
N TYR A 182 1.34 -15.76 0.26
CA TYR A 182 1.92 -14.41 0.27
C TYR A 182 2.08 -13.92 1.70
N PHE A 183 3.23 -13.31 1.98
CA PHE A 183 3.58 -12.81 3.30
C PHE A 183 4.22 -11.43 3.21
N TYR A 184 3.96 -10.60 4.21
CA TYR A 184 4.87 -9.53 4.61
C TYR A 184 5.67 -10.01 5.82
N ALA A 185 6.97 -9.68 5.85
CA ALA A 185 7.80 -9.94 7.02
C ALA A 185 8.86 -8.85 7.20
N ASP A 186 9.32 -8.62 8.43
CA ASP A 186 10.61 -7.94 8.64
C ASP A 186 11.78 -8.93 8.40
N GLU A 187 13.03 -8.44 8.45
CA GLU A 187 14.22 -9.28 8.21
C GLU A 187 14.28 -10.51 9.14
N LYS A 188 13.95 -10.33 10.43
CA LYS A 188 13.94 -11.42 11.42
C LYS A 188 12.81 -12.41 11.12
N GLY A 189 11.63 -11.90 10.77
CA GLY A 189 10.47 -12.68 10.40
C GLY A 189 10.69 -13.50 9.14
N LEU A 190 11.42 -12.97 8.15
CA LEU A 190 11.83 -13.75 6.97
C LEU A 190 12.70 -14.95 7.38
N GLY A 191 13.69 -14.75 8.26
CA GLY A 191 14.54 -15.84 8.77
C GLY A 191 13.75 -16.89 9.56
N ALA A 192 12.82 -16.45 10.40
CA ALA A 192 11.90 -17.34 11.13
C ALA A 192 11.03 -18.16 10.16
N LEU A 193 10.43 -17.50 9.17
CA LEU A 193 9.61 -18.13 8.14
C LEU A 193 10.41 -19.18 7.34
N GLN A 194 11.65 -18.84 6.95
CA GLN A 194 12.55 -19.75 6.25
C GLN A 194 12.82 -21.03 7.06
N THR A 195 13.04 -20.88 8.36
CA THR A 195 13.33 -22.00 9.26
C THR A 195 12.10 -22.87 9.49
N ILE A 196 10.98 -22.27 9.90
CA ILE A 196 9.76 -22.98 10.29
C ILE A 196 9.14 -23.75 9.13
N LEU A 197 9.17 -23.16 7.93
CA LEU A 197 8.57 -23.77 6.74
C LEU A 197 9.56 -24.60 5.91
N ASN A 198 10.82 -24.73 6.36
CA ASN A 198 11.92 -25.35 5.61
C ASN A 198 12.01 -24.80 4.19
N LEU A 199 12.05 -23.47 4.06
CA LEU A 199 12.02 -22.81 2.76
C LEU A 199 13.34 -22.98 2.02
N THR A 200 13.23 -23.21 0.71
CA THR A 200 14.37 -23.33 -0.20
C THR A 200 14.22 -22.36 -1.37
N ALA A 201 15.34 -21.93 -1.95
CA ALA A 201 15.33 -21.15 -3.18
C ALA A 201 14.99 -22.07 -4.37
N PRO A 202 13.85 -21.87 -5.06
CA PRO A 202 13.45 -22.77 -6.13
C PRO A 202 14.15 -22.43 -7.45
N ALA A 203 14.49 -23.45 -8.23
CA ALA A 203 14.87 -23.26 -9.64
C ALA A 203 13.68 -22.82 -10.51
N LYS A 204 12.47 -23.36 -10.23
CA LYS A 204 11.17 -22.99 -10.79
C LYS A 204 10.05 -23.37 -9.80
N GLY A 205 8.90 -22.68 -9.87
CA GLY A 205 7.69 -23.10 -9.13
C GLY A 205 7.63 -22.65 -7.67
N ALA A 206 8.07 -21.42 -7.36
CA ALA A 206 7.88 -20.84 -6.03
C ALA A 206 6.39 -20.86 -5.63
N ASN A 207 6.11 -21.36 -4.43
CA ASN A 207 4.77 -21.35 -3.82
C ASN A 207 4.71 -20.49 -2.55
N ILE A 208 5.79 -19.80 -2.21
CA ILE A 208 5.88 -18.82 -1.15
C ILE A 208 6.45 -17.53 -1.73
N VAL A 209 5.76 -16.42 -1.52
CA VAL A 209 6.24 -15.07 -1.85
C VAL A 209 6.27 -14.27 -0.57
N VAL A 210 7.45 -13.78 -0.20
CA VAL A 210 7.64 -12.94 0.98
C VAL A 210 8.11 -11.58 0.51
N ARG A 211 7.44 -10.53 0.96
CA ARG A 211 7.88 -9.15 0.78
C ARG A 211 8.43 -8.62 2.08
N VAL A 212 9.68 -8.17 2.06
CA VAL A 212 10.34 -7.47 3.17
C VAL A 212 10.30 -5.98 2.85
N PRO A 213 9.34 -5.22 3.40
CA PRO A 213 9.17 -3.83 3.02
C PRO A 213 10.27 -2.95 3.65
N ASP A 214 10.70 -1.90 2.94
CA ASP A 214 11.66 -0.91 3.45
C ASP A 214 11.13 -0.20 4.71
N GLU A 215 9.80 -0.02 4.78
CA GLU A 215 9.08 0.52 5.93
C GLU A 215 8.02 -0.49 6.40
N ASP A 216 8.01 -0.82 7.69
CA ASP A 216 7.17 -1.85 8.30
C ASP A 216 5.71 -1.42 8.56
N GLY A 217 5.29 -0.27 8.02
CA GLY A 217 3.95 0.29 8.24
C GLY A 217 2.78 -0.61 7.84
N VAL A 218 2.99 -1.55 6.90
CA VAL A 218 1.99 -2.55 6.49
C VAL A 218 1.77 -3.67 7.49
N LEU A 219 2.67 -3.82 8.47
CA LEU A 219 2.56 -4.81 9.55
C LEU A 219 1.97 -4.20 10.82
N ASP A 220 1.83 -2.86 10.91
CA ASP A 220 1.43 -2.15 12.14
C ASP A 220 0.01 -2.46 12.58
N ASP A 221 -0.88 -2.69 11.63
CA ASP A 221 -2.27 -3.08 11.86
C ASP A 221 -2.53 -4.57 11.55
N ALA A 222 -1.47 -5.39 11.47
CA ALA A 222 -1.62 -6.83 11.35
C ALA A 222 -2.29 -7.40 12.61
N ARG A 223 -3.16 -8.39 12.42
CA ARG A 223 -4.02 -8.93 13.49
C ARG A 223 -4.15 -10.44 13.43
N ALA A 224 -4.46 -11.02 14.59
CA ALA A 224 -4.73 -12.45 14.69
C ALA A 224 -6.05 -12.80 14.00
N VAL A 225 -6.02 -13.76 13.09
CA VAL A 225 -7.21 -14.31 12.39
C VAL A 225 -7.57 -15.71 12.87
N ALA A 226 -6.62 -16.39 13.51
CA ALA A 226 -6.80 -17.62 14.27
C ALA A 226 -5.68 -17.73 15.31
N PRO A 227 -5.77 -18.65 16.29
CA PRO A 227 -4.66 -18.88 17.23
C PRO A 227 -3.35 -19.18 16.50
N GLY A 228 -2.34 -18.33 16.74
CA GLY A 228 -1.01 -18.41 16.11
C GLY A 228 -0.94 -17.93 14.66
N ILE A 229 -2.04 -17.46 14.05
CA ILE A 229 -2.06 -17.01 12.66
C ILE A 229 -2.32 -15.51 12.61
N ILE A 230 -1.33 -14.77 12.10
CA ILE A 230 -1.40 -13.33 11.89
C ILE A 230 -1.57 -13.04 10.39
N ALA A 231 -2.47 -12.12 10.07
CA ALA A 231 -2.67 -11.60 8.72
C ALA A 231 -2.66 -10.06 8.74
N THR A 232 -2.40 -9.45 7.59
CA THR A 232 -2.56 -8.00 7.42
C THR A 232 -4.01 -7.58 7.72
N SER A 233 -4.25 -6.30 7.99
CA SER A 233 -5.62 -5.80 8.20
C SER A 233 -6.48 -6.01 6.95
N PRO A 234 -7.83 -6.00 7.05
CA PRO A 234 -8.71 -6.04 5.88
C PRO A 234 -8.44 -4.90 4.91
N VAL A 235 -8.10 -3.71 5.42
CA VAL A 235 -7.73 -2.54 4.60
C VAL A 235 -6.49 -2.85 3.77
N GLN A 236 -5.42 -3.35 4.42
CA GLN A 236 -4.20 -3.73 3.70
C GLN A 236 -4.44 -4.89 2.72
N THR A 237 -5.21 -5.89 3.14
CA THR A 237 -5.56 -7.04 2.29
C THR A 237 -6.32 -6.59 1.05
N TYR A 238 -7.28 -5.66 1.19
CA TYR A 238 -8.00 -5.08 0.07
C TYR A 238 -7.05 -4.38 -0.90
N LEU A 239 -6.14 -3.54 -0.41
CA LEU A 239 -5.16 -2.83 -1.24
C LEU A 239 -4.23 -3.80 -1.99
N ASP A 240 -3.75 -4.84 -1.30
CA ASP A 240 -2.91 -5.88 -1.91
C ASP A 240 -3.66 -6.64 -3.03
N LEU A 241 -4.93 -6.96 -2.80
CA LEU A 241 -5.77 -7.66 -3.78
C LEU A 241 -6.08 -6.78 -5.00
N MET A 242 -6.35 -5.49 -4.80
CA MET A 242 -6.55 -4.54 -5.90
C MET A 242 -5.33 -4.45 -6.84
N ALA A 243 -4.12 -4.66 -6.29
CA ALA A 243 -2.89 -4.75 -7.08
C ALA A 243 -2.63 -6.15 -7.69
N GLY A 244 -3.51 -7.13 -7.45
CA GLY A 244 -3.36 -8.54 -7.81
C GLY A 244 -3.94 -8.96 -9.17
N GLY A 245 -4.24 -8.00 -10.06
CA GLY A 245 -4.88 -8.26 -11.37
C GLY A 245 -6.39 -8.55 -11.26
N GLU A 246 -7.01 -9.01 -12.35
CA GLU A 246 -8.48 -9.17 -12.45
C GLU A 246 -9.08 -10.01 -11.32
N ARG A 247 -8.49 -11.19 -11.04
CA ARG A 247 -8.94 -12.07 -9.94
C ARG A 247 -8.70 -11.45 -8.56
N GLY A 248 -7.67 -10.61 -8.46
CA GLY A 248 -7.40 -9.82 -7.26
C GLY A 248 -8.50 -8.80 -7.01
N VAL A 249 -8.90 -8.05 -8.04
CA VAL A 249 -10.00 -7.07 -7.97
C VAL A 249 -11.31 -7.76 -7.58
N GLU A 250 -11.67 -8.90 -8.18
CA GLU A 250 -12.88 -9.65 -7.78
C GLU A 250 -12.83 -10.08 -6.30
N GLY A 251 -11.67 -10.55 -5.83
CA GLY A 251 -11.46 -10.90 -4.42
C GLY A 251 -11.51 -9.68 -3.50
N ALA A 252 -11.00 -8.53 -3.94
CA ALA A 252 -11.02 -7.28 -3.19
C ALA A 252 -12.45 -6.78 -3.00
N GLU A 253 -13.26 -6.77 -4.05
CA GLU A 253 -14.69 -6.41 -3.97
C GLU A 253 -15.45 -7.37 -3.04
N HIS A 254 -15.19 -8.67 -3.15
CA HIS A 254 -15.78 -9.66 -2.24
C HIS A 254 -15.41 -9.40 -0.77
N LEU A 255 -14.13 -9.10 -0.50
CA LEU A 255 -13.65 -8.77 0.85
C LEU A 255 -14.30 -7.49 1.36
N LYS A 256 -14.37 -6.45 0.52
CA LYS A 256 -14.96 -5.15 0.85
C LYS A 256 -16.41 -5.30 1.24
N ASP A 257 -17.17 -6.07 0.46
CA ASP A 257 -18.58 -6.36 0.73
C ASP A 257 -18.83 -7.07 2.06
N LYS A 258 -17.88 -7.89 2.51
CA LYS A 258 -17.99 -8.66 3.75
C LYS A 258 -17.56 -7.88 4.98
N LEU A 259 -16.47 -7.12 4.89
CA LEU A 259 -15.76 -6.61 6.07
C LEU A 259 -15.52 -5.10 6.07
N LEU A 260 -15.65 -4.42 4.93
CA LEU A 260 -15.35 -2.99 4.79
C LEU A 260 -16.59 -2.21 4.35
N ARG A 261 -17.77 -2.65 4.82
CA ARG A 261 -19.01 -1.90 4.71
C ARG A 261 -19.17 -1.06 5.97
N TRP A 262 -19.00 0.23 5.83
CA TRP A 262 -19.24 1.20 6.88
C TRP A 262 -20.63 1.80 6.68
N PRO A 263 -21.60 1.47 7.55
CA PRO A 263 -22.91 2.11 7.47
C PRO A 263 -22.75 3.61 7.70
N SER A 264 -23.40 4.39 6.86
CA SER A 264 -23.52 5.85 6.98
C SER A 264 -24.36 6.23 8.21
#